data_AF-T0Z5D6-F1
#
_entry.id   AF-T0Z5D6-F1
#
_cell.length_a   1.000
_cell.length_b   1.000
_cell.length_c   1.000
_cell.angle_alpha   90.00
_cell.angle_beta   90.00
_cell.angle_gamma   90.00
#
_symmetry.space_group_name_H-M   'P 1'
#
loop_
_entity.id
_entity.type
_entity.pdbx_description
1 polymer ?
#
loop_
_entity_poly.entity_id
_entity_poly.type
_entity_poly.pdbx_seq_one_letter_code
_entity_poly.pdbx_strand_id
1 'polypeptide(L)'
;MSAAVARGVRIKICGLTRREDLVACRGADLVGVVVGAPRSPRNLSWSEAEGILASARGRFLRVVVLVSPTPGEIAQAFRAGADRVQVHGAMPSGLPPGLER
;
A
#
# COMPACT_ATOMS: atom_id res chain seq x y z
N MET A 1 -1.73 4.34 -17.74
CA MET A 1 -3.17 4.06 -17.86
C MET A 1 -3.70 3.73 -16.48
N SER A 2 -4.66 4.51 -15.98
CA SER A 2 -5.32 4.24 -14.68
C SER A 2 -6.21 3.02 -14.85
N ALA A 3 -6.08 2.01 -13.98
CA ALA A 3 -7.01 0.89 -13.97
C ALA A 3 -8.40 1.44 -13.60
N ALA A 4 -9.32 1.46 -14.57
CA ALA A 4 -10.70 1.84 -14.34
C ALA A 4 -11.31 0.92 -13.27
N VAL A 5 -12.08 1.50 -12.34
CA VAL A 5 -12.73 0.73 -11.27
C VAL A 5 -13.93 0.01 -11.87
N ALA A 6 -13.78 -1.28 -12.16
CA ALA A 6 -14.88 -2.12 -12.62
C ALA A 6 -15.98 -2.21 -11.53
N ARG A 7 -17.26 -2.19 -11.94
CA ARG A 7 -18.39 -2.43 -11.05
C ARG A 7 -18.43 -3.92 -10.70
N GLY A 8 -17.98 -4.27 -9.48
CA GLY A 8 -17.93 -5.65 -8.97
C GLY A 8 -17.27 -5.72 -7.58
N VAL A 9 -17.27 -6.92 -6.97
CA VAL A 9 -16.52 -7.19 -5.74
C VAL A 9 -15.03 -7.02 -6.05
N ARG A 10 -14.32 -6.23 -5.24
CA ARG A 10 -12.88 -6.04 -5.36
C ARG A 10 -12.12 -6.91 -4.35
N ILE A 11 -11.02 -7.49 -4.81
CA ILE A 11 -10.16 -8.38 -4.04
C ILE A 11 -8.83 -7.67 -3.75
N LYS A 12 -8.44 -7.66 -2.47
CA LYS A 12 -7.14 -7.16 -2.02
C LYS A 12 -6.34 -8.29 -1.37
N ILE A 13 -5.12 -8.52 -1.85
CA ILE A 13 -4.15 -9.42 -1.20
C ILE A 13 -3.15 -8.55 -0.42
N CYS A 14 -2.98 -8.80 0.88
CA CYS A 14 -2.26 -7.88 1.77
C CYS A 14 -1.13 -8.57 2.53
N GLY A 15 -0.07 -7.80 2.82
CA GLY A 15 1.09 -8.25 3.56
C GLY A 15 2.08 -9.01 2.69
N LEU A 16 2.22 -8.60 1.43
CA LEU A 16 3.29 -9.10 0.56
C LEU A 16 4.64 -8.68 1.13
N THR A 17 5.56 -9.63 1.22
CA THR A 17 6.93 -9.41 1.66
C THR A 17 7.96 -9.67 0.57
N ARG A 18 7.54 -10.27 -0.55
CA ARG A 18 8.41 -10.64 -1.67
C ARG A 18 7.78 -10.28 -2.99
N ARG A 19 8.63 -10.00 -4.00
CA ARG A 19 8.19 -9.52 -5.32
C ARG A 19 7.58 -10.66 -6.13
N GLU A 20 8.14 -11.86 -5.98
CA GLU A 20 7.72 -13.09 -6.63
C GLU A 20 6.27 -13.47 -6.33
N ASP A 21 5.77 -13.15 -5.13
CA ASP A 21 4.39 -13.46 -4.71
C ASP A 21 3.33 -12.69 -5.54
N LEU A 22 3.73 -11.64 -6.25
CA LEU A 22 2.86 -10.92 -7.19
C LEU A 22 2.34 -11.82 -8.33
N VAL A 23 3.03 -12.91 -8.67
CA VAL A 23 2.56 -13.87 -9.67
C VAL A 23 1.32 -14.63 -9.19
N ALA A 24 1.24 -14.91 -7.88
CA ALA A 24 0.12 -15.59 -7.25
C ALA A 24 -1.08 -14.65 -7.01
N CYS A 25 -0.86 -13.33 -7.08
CA CYS A 25 -1.91 -12.31 -6.90
C CYS A 25 -2.76 -12.08 -8.16
N ARG A 26 -2.63 -12.90 -9.20
CA ARG A 26 -3.44 -12.76 -10.43
C ARG A 26 -4.93 -12.82 -10.09
N GLY A 27 -5.70 -11.85 -10.57
CA GLY A 27 -7.13 -11.70 -10.26
C GLY A 27 -7.45 -10.80 -9.07
N ALA A 28 -6.44 -10.36 -8.30
CA ALA A 28 -6.63 -9.30 -7.31
C ALA A 28 -6.66 -7.93 -7.98
N ASP A 29 -7.48 -7.02 -7.45
CA ASP A 29 -7.51 -5.61 -7.86
C ASP A 29 -6.42 -4.81 -7.14
N LEU A 30 -6.16 -5.15 -5.88
CA LEU A 30 -5.21 -4.45 -5.03
C LEU A 30 -4.19 -5.40 -4.40
N VAL A 31 -2.97 -4.90 -4.24
CA VAL A 31 -1.92 -5.56 -3.45
C VAL A 31 -1.42 -4.62 -2.36
N GLY A 32 -1.10 -5.18 -1.20
CA GLY A 32 -0.71 -4.42 -0.02
C GLY A 32 0.62 -4.84 0.58
N VAL A 33 1.45 -3.86 0.93
CA VAL A 33 2.65 -4.02 1.77
C VAL A 33 2.41 -3.37 3.14
N VAL A 34 3.12 -3.83 4.17
CA VAL A 34 2.99 -3.29 5.54
C VAL A 34 4.30 -2.62 5.94
N VAL A 35 4.22 -1.38 6.41
CA VAL A 35 5.35 -0.60 6.91
C VAL A 35 4.97 0.00 8.26
N GLY A 36 5.95 0.21 9.14
CA GLY A 36 5.71 0.84 10.46
C GLY A 36 4.97 -0.07 11.45
N ALA A 37 5.07 -1.39 11.30
CA ALA A 37 4.44 -2.37 12.18
C ALA A 37 5.47 -3.39 12.75
N PRO A 38 6.41 -3.00 13.62
CA PRO A 38 7.57 -3.85 14.00
C PRO A 38 7.24 -5.26 14.52
N ARG A 39 6.07 -5.46 15.12
CA ARG A 39 5.62 -6.78 15.63
C ARG A 39 5.05 -7.70 14.55
N SER A 40 4.80 -7.18 13.35
CA SER A 40 4.26 -7.97 12.24
C SER A 40 5.41 -8.68 11.51
N PRO A 41 5.30 -10.00 11.26
CA PRO A 41 6.28 -10.71 10.43
C PRO A 41 6.23 -10.25 8.95
N ARG A 42 5.26 -9.40 8.59
CA ARG A 42 5.08 -8.84 7.26
C ARG A 42 5.56 -7.38 7.17
N ASN A 43 6.20 -6.87 8.23
CA ASN A 43 6.71 -5.50 8.25
C ASN A 43 7.95 -5.37 7.38
N LEU A 44 7.91 -4.42 6.45
CA LEU A 44 9.02 -4.09 5.56
C LEU A 44 9.65 -2.76 5.95
N SER A 45 10.92 -2.61 5.57
CA SER A 45 11.53 -1.31 5.39
C SER A 45 10.91 -0.58 4.19
N TRP A 46 11.11 0.74 4.13
CA TRP A 46 10.67 1.54 2.99
C TRP A 46 11.29 1.10 1.67
N SER A 47 12.57 0.74 1.66
CA SER A 47 13.26 0.29 0.45
C SER A 47 12.70 -1.03 -0.09
N GLU A 48 12.39 -1.98 0.79
CA GLU A 48 11.75 -3.25 0.40
C GLU A 48 10.33 -3.02 -0.13
N ALA A 49 9.56 -2.18 0.53
CA ALA A 49 8.22 -1.79 0.09
C ALA A 49 8.27 -1.16 -1.31
N GLU A 50 9.15 -0.18 -1.54
CA GLU A 50 9.34 0.46 -2.85
C GLU A 50 9.65 -0.55 -3.96
N GLY A 51 10.54 -1.53 -3.70
CA GLY A 51 10.86 -2.57 -4.67
C GLY A 51 9.66 -3.43 -5.07
N ILE A 52 8.79 -3.77 -4.12
CA ILE A 52 7.56 -4.53 -4.41
C ILE A 52 6.52 -3.64 -5.12
N LEU A 53 6.34 -2.41 -4.66
CA LEU A 53 5.40 -1.45 -5.27
C LEU A 53 5.76 -1.11 -6.72
N ALA A 54 7.05 -0.96 -7.01
CA ALA A 54 7.56 -0.79 -8.36
C ALA A 54 7.22 -2.00 -9.25
N SER A 55 7.42 -3.21 -8.73
CA SER A 55 7.14 -4.47 -9.44
C SER A 55 5.63 -4.70 -9.70
N ALA A 56 4.77 -4.12 -8.85
CA ALA A 56 3.31 -4.19 -8.98
C ALA A 56 2.71 -3.13 -9.93
N ARG A 57 3.49 -2.11 -10.30
CA ARG A 57 3.02 -0.95 -11.07
C ARG A 57 2.43 -1.38 -12.41
N GLY A 58 1.27 -0.82 -12.74
CA GLY A 58 0.55 -1.12 -13.99
C GLY A 58 -0.22 -2.45 -13.99
N ARG A 59 -0.08 -3.27 -12.95
CA ARG A 59 -0.77 -4.56 -12.81
C ARG A 59 -1.81 -4.55 -11.69
N PHE A 60 -1.54 -3.83 -10.61
CA PHE A 60 -2.37 -3.78 -9.41
C PHE A 60 -2.47 -2.36 -8.88
N LEU A 61 -3.56 -2.04 -8.17
CA LEU A 61 -3.57 -0.89 -7.27
C LEU A 61 -2.75 -1.21 -6.02
N ARG A 62 -1.89 -0.28 -5.66
CA ARG A 62 -0.85 -0.46 -4.64
C ARG A 62 -1.29 0.17 -3.33
N VAL A 63 -1.27 -0.60 -2.25
CA VAL A 63 -1.64 -0.14 -0.91
C VAL A 63 -0.43 -0.23 0.03
N VAL A 64 -0.14 0.85 0.73
CA VAL A 64 0.75 0.79 1.90
C VAL A 64 -0.10 0.82 3.15
N VAL A 65 0.08 -0.18 4.02
CA VAL A 65 -0.54 -0.23 5.34
C VAL A 65 0.43 0.38 6.34
N LEU A 66 -0.04 1.35 7.12
CA LEU A 66 0.71 2.01 8.20
C LEU A 66 -0.05 1.88 9.51
N VAL A 67 0.67 1.71 10.62
CA VAL A 67 0.06 1.62 11.95
C VAL A 67 0.21 2.94 12.68
N SER A 68 -0.90 3.62 12.95
CA SER A 68 -0.96 4.94 13.61
C SER A 68 0.10 5.93 13.12
N PRO A 69 0.16 6.20 11.79
CA PRO A 69 1.25 6.98 11.19
C PRO A 69 1.15 8.46 11.49
N THR A 70 2.27 9.13 11.29
CA THR A 70 2.37 10.58 11.11
C THR A 70 1.91 11.00 9.70
N PRO A 71 1.57 12.28 9.47
CA PRO A 71 1.32 12.79 8.13
C PRO A 71 2.52 12.60 7.18
N GLY A 72 3.74 12.68 7.72
CA GLY A 72 4.98 12.49 6.96
C GLY A 72 5.12 11.07 6.39
N GLU A 73 4.73 10.06 7.15
CA GLU A 73 4.74 8.65 6.69
C GLU A 73 3.65 8.39 5.65
N ILE A 74 2.48 9.04 5.77
CA ILE A 74 1.46 8.99 4.72
C ILE A 74 2.01 9.59 3.42
N ALA A 75 2.65 10.76 3.49
CA ALA A 75 3.28 11.37 2.33
C ALA A 75 4.42 10.49 1.76
N GLN A 76 5.18 9.82 2.61
CA GLN A 76 6.22 8.87 2.20
C GLN A 76 5.64 7.67 1.46
N ALA A 77 4.51 7.12 1.89
CA ALA A 77 3.83 6.03 1.19
C ALA A 77 3.47 6.39 -0.26
N PHE A 78 2.95 7.60 -0.48
CA PHE A 78 2.66 8.06 -1.84
C PHE A 78 3.94 8.26 -2.66
N ARG A 79 5.02 8.81 -2.07
CA ARG A 79 6.34 8.91 -2.74
C ARG A 79 6.91 7.53 -3.10
N ALA A 80 6.72 6.53 -2.24
CA ALA A 80 7.11 5.14 -2.48
C ALA A 80 6.30 4.46 -3.59
N GLY A 81 5.27 5.12 -4.12
CA GLY A 81 4.46 4.63 -5.23
C GLY A 81 3.17 3.94 -4.81
N ALA A 82 2.65 4.20 -3.61
CA ALA A 82 1.31 3.77 -3.24
C ALA A 82 0.24 4.50 -4.06
N ASP A 83 -0.83 3.79 -4.45
CA ASP A 83 -2.07 4.40 -4.95
C ASP A 83 -3.03 4.75 -3.78
N ARG A 84 -2.91 4.02 -2.67
CA ARG A 84 -3.72 4.17 -1.46
C ARG A 84 -2.89 3.95 -0.21
N VAL A 85 -3.26 4.63 0.87
CA VAL A 85 -2.75 4.36 2.21
C VAL A 85 -3.88 3.79 3.05
N GLN A 86 -3.61 2.69 3.74
CA GLN A 86 -4.50 2.11 4.74
C GLN A 86 -3.93 2.38 6.12
N VAL A 87 -4.63 3.19 6.91
CA VAL A 87 -4.26 3.42 8.31
C VAL A 87 -4.88 2.33 9.18
N HIS A 88 -4.05 1.67 9.98
CA HIS A 88 -4.49 0.77 11.04
C HIS A 88 -4.22 1.41 12.40
N GLY A 89 -5.24 1.49 13.26
CA GLY A 89 -5.14 2.21 14.53
C GLY A 89 -5.56 3.67 14.38
N ALA A 90 -4.84 4.58 15.05
CA ALA A 90 -5.22 5.99 15.10
C ALA A 90 -4.91 6.72 13.78
N MET A 91 -5.85 7.55 13.34
CA MET A 91 -5.56 8.53 12.29
C MET A 91 -4.66 9.64 12.85
N PRO A 92 -3.70 10.16 12.09
CA PRO A 92 -3.00 11.38 12.50
C PRO A 92 -3.97 12.55 12.61
N SER A 93 -3.65 13.51 13.48
CA SER A 93 -4.43 14.75 13.67
C SER A 93 -4.42 15.70 12.46
N GLY A 94 -3.65 15.37 11.42
CA GLY A 94 -3.62 16.08 10.14
C GLY A 94 -3.30 15.12 9.00
N LEU A 95 -3.66 15.51 7.77
CA LEU A 95 -3.33 14.77 6.57
C LEU A 95 -2.37 15.60 5.69
N PRO A 96 -1.57 14.94 4.82
CA PRO A 96 -0.85 15.67 3.79
C PRO A 96 -1.83 16.54 2.95
N PRO A 97 -1.39 17.74 2.52
CA PRO A 97 -2.22 18.59 1.68
C PRO A 97 -2.77 17.84 0.47
N GLY A 98 -4.07 18.00 0.17
CA GLY A 98 -4.73 17.35 -0.96
C GLY A 98 -5.30 15.96 -0.70
N LEU A 99 -5.19 15.42 0.53
CA LEU A 99 -5.80 14.14 0.94
C LEU A 99 -7.05 14.32 1.83
N GLU A 100 -7.57 15.55 1.94
CA GLU A 100 -8.59 15.94 2.91
C GLU A 100 -10.05 15.62 2.47
N ARG A 101 -10.24 14.91 1.36
CA ARG A 101 -11.57 14.60 0.79
C ARG A 101 -11.67 13.18 0.25
#